data_AF-A0A7S2CGX0-F1
#
_entry.id   AF-A0A7S2CGX0-F1
#
_cell.length_a   1.000
_cell.length_b   1.000
_cell.length_c   1.000
_cell.angle_alpha   90.00
_cell.angle_beta   90.00
_cell.angle_gamma   90.00
#
_symmetry.space_group_name_H-M   'P 1'
#
loop_
_entity.id
_entity.type
_entity.pdbx_description
1 polymer ?
#
loop_
_entity_poly.entity_id
_entity_poly.type
_entity_poly.pdbx_seq_one_letter_code
_entity_poly.pdbx_strand_id
1 'polypeptide(L)'
;SCSSDPAPLPLVTTKSARCLVLDNDETLGSFALGSLLYAMYINLCDSPPPIDLFVEKYLRAGGGRPGSISLLQTAAKMLRRGQLDHVVMFTAASNANGWVTFLRECMEVYAGVPAGTISHIIALEQCLTCDKTTGRVIKDLRRICTDTSNVVMVDDKPEYVEHGRVIKVPEYHRHVDIRSLVDQLPCPEKDRDMARRALAEDEALHGGKYSQSRKDNAMYEVTKVVASLFSTP
;
A
#
# COMPACT_ATOMS: atom_id res chain seq x y z
N SER A 1 -15.43 -14.32 26.49
CA SER A 1 -14.63 -13.46 27.40
C SER A 1 -13.97 -12.39 26.55
N CYS A 2 -14.45 -11.15 26.63
CA CYS A 2 -13.82 -10.05 25.88
C CYS A 2 -12.45 -9.79 26.51
N SER A 3 -11.38 -10.10 25.76
CA SER A 3 -10.02 -9.69 26.14
C SER A 3 -10.05 -8.18 26.27
N SER A 4 -9.84 -7.68 27.48
CA SER A 4 -9.76 -6.25 27.78
C SER A 4 -8.31 -5.78 27.65
N ASP A 5 -7.68 -6.14 26.53
CA ASP A 5 -6.35 -5.61 26.23
C ASP A 5 -6.48 -4.09 26.10
N PRO A 6 -5.71 -3.31 26.89
CA PRO A 6 -5.78 -1.87 26.85
C PRO A 6 -5.49 -1.39 25.44
N ALA A 7 -6.28 -0.42 24.96
CA ALA A 7 -6.07 0.15 23.63
C ALA A 7 -4.62 0.64 23.49
N PRO A 8 -3.93 0.33 22.38
CA PRO A 8 -2.57 0.77 22.18
C PRO A 8 -2.52 2.30 22.07
N LEU A 9 -1.36 2.89 22.37
CA LEU A 9 -1.14 4.32 22.15
C LEU A 9 -1.32 4.65 20.65
N PRO A 10 -2.14 5.64 20.29
CA PRO A 10 -2.27 6.07 18.91
C PRO A 10 -0.99 6.66 18.36
N LEU A 11 -0.71 6.42 17.08
CA LEU A 11 0.45 6.93 16.34
C LEU A 11 0.12 8.17 15.50
N VAL A 12 -1.15 8.41 15.20
CA VAL A 12 -1.59 9.55 14.37
C VAL A 12 -2.15 10.67 15.25
N THR A 13 -3.17 10.38 16.07
CA THR A 13 -3.78 11.41 16.93
C THR A 13 -4.48 10.79 18.14
N THR A 14 -4.52 11.52 19.25
CA THR A 14 -5.26 11.12 20.46
C THR A 14 -6.72 11.58 20.45
N LYS A 15 -7.11 12.40 19.47
CA LYS A 15 -8.47 12.93 19.30
C LYS A 15 -9.25 12.07 18.27
N SER A 16 -10.58 12.18 18.27
CA SER A 16 -11.41 11.63 17.18
C SER A 16 -11.00 12.30 15.86
N ALA A 17 -10.89 11.51 14.79
CA ALA A 17 -10.47 11.95 13.47
C ALA A 17 -11.16 11.15 12.36
N ARG A 18 -11.41 11.81 11.24
CA ARG A 18 -11.96 11.22 10.01
C ARG A 18 -10.80 10.76 9.15
N CYS A 19 -10.53 9.46 9.19
CA CYS A 19 -9.34 8.88 8.57
C CYS A 19 -9.73 7.88 7.49
N LEU A 20 -9.15 8.05 6.29
CA LEU A 20 -9.11 7.00 5.29
C LEU A 20 -7.79 6.23 5.46
N VAL A 21 -7.88 4.93 5.72
CA VAL A 21 -6.74 4.04 5.87
C VAL A 21 -6.67 3.12 4.66
N LEU A 22 -5.49 2.97 4.08
CA LEU A 22 -5.27 2.20 2.86
C LEU A 22 -4.25 1.10 3.13
N ASP A 23 -4.63 -0.14 2.85
CA ASP A 23 -3.64 -1.21 2.68
C ASP A 23 -2.86 -1.04 1.37
N ASN A 24 -1.71 -1.71 1.27
CA ASN A 24 -0.82 -1.69 0.12
C ASN A 24 -1.01 -2.90 -0.79
N ASP A 25 -0.31 -3.99 -0.46
CA ASP A 25 -0.18 -5.18 -1.28
C ASP A 25 -1.55 -5.79 -1.54
N GLU A 26 -1.85 -6.10 -2.80
CA GLU A 26 -3.11 -6.69 -3.27
C GLU A 26 -4.36 -5.80 -3.08
N THR A 27 -4.24 -4.67 -2.38
CA THR A 27 -5.28 -3.64 -2.27
C THR A 27 -5.06 -2.50 -3.27
N LEU A 28 -3.98 -1.72 -3.14
CA LEU A 28 -3.68 -0.57 -3.98
C LEU A 28 -2.93 -0.94 -5.27
N GLY A 29 -2.33 -2.12 -5.30
CA GLY A 29 -1.55 -2.62 -6.42
C GLY A 29 -0.95 -3.99 -6.14
N SER A 30 -0.28 -4.55 -7.14
CA SER A 30 0.45 -5.80 -7.03
C SER A 30 1.92 -5.44 -6.98
N PHE A 31 2.53 -5.51 -5.79
CA PHE A 31 3.85 -4.93 -5.57
C PHE A 31 4.96 -5.93 -5.30
N ALA A 32 4.71 -7.24 -5.36
CA ALA A 32 5.75 -8.26 -5.11
C ALA A 32 7.00 -8.06 -6.00
N LEU A 33 6.82 -7.91 -7.33
CA LEU A 33 7.95 -7.65 -8.23
C LEU A 33 8.48 -6.21 -8.09
N GLY A 34 7.64 -5.27 -7.66
CA GLY A 34 8.02 -3.88 -7.43
C GLY A 34 8.95 -3.74 -6.23
N SER A 35 8.66 -4.47 -5.15
CA SER A 35 9.50 -4.53 -3.95
C SER A 35 10.81 -5.29 -4.22
N LEU A 36 10.78 -6.34 -5.05
CA LEU A 36 11.98 -7.01 -5.54
C LEU A 36 12.86 -6.04 -6.36
N LEU A 37 12.28 -5.29 -7.29
CA LEU A 37 13.00 -4.28 -8.07
C LEU A 37 13.60 -3.21 -7.15
N TYR A 38 12.83 -2.72 -6.17
CA TYR A 38 13.33 -1.78 -5.17
C TYR A 38 14.52 -2.36 -4.38
N ALA A 39 14.42 -3.61 -3.93
CA ALA A 39 15.50 -4.27 -3.22
C ALA A 39 16.76 -4.40 -4.09
N MET A 40 16.62 -4.69 -5.38
CA MET A 40 17.77 -4.70 -6.31
C MET A 40 18.44 -3.33 -6.41
N TYR A 41 17.65 -2.26 -6.50
CA TYR A 41 18.16 -0.89 -6.51
C TYR A 41 18.93 -0.56 -5.22
N ILE A 42 18.34 -0.83 -4.06
CA ILE A 42 18.98 -0.58 -2.76
C ILE A 42 20.28 -1.38 -2.61
N ASN A 43 20.28 -2.66 -2.98
CA ASN A 43 21.44 -3.54 -2.73
C ASN A 43 22.55 -3.44 -3.79
N LEU A 44 22.22 -3.04 -5.03
CA LEU A 44 23.17 -3.07 -6.15
C LEU A 44 23.52 -1.66 -6.67
N CYS A 45 22.70 -0.65 -6.35
CA CYS A 45 22.87 0.73 -6.81
C CYS A 45 22.96 1.74 -5.65
N ASP A 46 22.94 1.26 -4.40
CA ASP A 46 22.99 2.06 -3.16
C ASP A 46 21.98 3.22 -3.10
N SER A 47 20.87 3.09 -3.83
CA SER A 47 19.84 4.13 -3.97
C SER A 47 18.52 3.53 -4.42
N PRO A 48 17.36 4.10 -4.04
CA PRO A 48 16.07 3.63 -4.53
C PRO A 48 15.92 3.90 -6.05
N PRO A 49 15.00 3.21 -6.74
CA PRO A 49 14.68 3.55 -8.12
C PRO A 49 14.23 5.01 -8.24
N PRO A 50 14.51 5.72 -9.35
CA PRO A 50 13.89 7.02 -9.60
C PRO A 50 12.36 6.88 -9.59
N ILE A 51 11.66 7.77 -8.86
CA ILE A 51 10.20 7.70 -8.70
C ILE A 51 9.49 7.73 -10.05
N ASP A 52 9.85 8.66 -10.94
CA ASP A 52 9.22 8.78 -12.26
C ASP A 52 9.39 7.53 -13.12
N LEU A 53 10.55 6.88 -13.03
CA LEU A 53 10.81 5.62 -13.71
C LEU A 53 9.90 4.52 -13.18
N PHE A 54 9.80 4.39 -11.85
CA PHE A 54 8.96 3.37 -11.22
C PHE A 54 7.47 3.60 -11.50
N VAL A 55 7.01 4.84 -11.42
CA VAL A 55 5.62 5.20 -11.74
C VAL A 55 5.29 4.86 -13.20
N GLU A 56 6.13 5.30 -14.15
CA GLU A 56 5.85 5.15 -15.57
C GLU A 56 5.99 3.70 -16.04
N LYS A 57 7.03 3.00 -15.58
CA LYS A 57 7.37 1.67 -16.10
C LYS A 57 6.82 0.52 -15.27
N TYR A 58 6.48 0.74 -14.00
CA TYR A 58 5.92 -0.30 -13.15
C TYR A 58 4.45 -0.03 -12.81
N LEU A 59 4.14 1.10 -12.15
CA LEU A 59 2.77 1.35 -11.68
C LEU A 59 1.78 1.48 -12.85
N ARG A 60 2.10 2.30 -13.87
CA ARG A 60 1.25 2.45 -15.06
C ARG A 60 1.19 1.19 -15.94
N ALA A 61 2.20 0.32 -15.86
CA ALA A 61 2.20 -0.96 -16.56
C ALA A 61 1.27 -2.01 -15.92
N GLY A 62 0.59 -1.66 -14.83
CA GLY A 62 -0.36 -2.51 -14.12
C GLY A 62 0.07 -2.88 -12.71
N GLY A 63 1.21 -2.38 -12.23
CA GLY A 63 1.62 -2.55 -10.83
C GLY A 63 0.69 -1.81 -9.89
N GLY A 64 0.22 -0.62 -10.28
CA GLY A 64 -0.82 0.12 -9.57
C GLY A 64 -2.20 -0.36 -10.00
N ARG A 65 -3.08 -0.62 -9.01
CA ARG A 65 -4.45 -1.04 -9.28
C ARG A 65 -5.24 0.08 -9.98
N PRO A 66 -5.98 -0.23 -11.06
CA PRO A 66 -6.90 0.73 -11.67
C PRO A 66 -7.89 1.30 -10.64
N GLY A 67 -8.14 2.61 -10.71
CA GLY A 67 -9.02 3.32 -9.77
C GLY A 67 -8.33 3.83 -8.50
N SER A 68 -7.12 3.35 -8.15
CA SER A 68 -6.33 3.92 -7.03
C SER A 68 -6.01 5.40 -7.25
N ILE A 69 -5.77 5.83 -8.50
CA ILE A 69 -5.63 7.24 -8.88
C ILE A 69 -6.86 8.04 -8.45
N SER A 70 -8.06 7.58 -8.85
CA SER A 70 -9.32 8.27 -8.56
C SER A 70 -9.61 8.32 -7.06
N LEU A 71 -9.29 7.24 -6.33
CA LEU A 71 -9.44 7.21 -4.87
C LEU A 71 -8.55 8.27 -4.21
N LEU A 72 -7.26 8.29 -4.54
CA LEU A 72 -6.30 9.24 -3.95
C LEU A 72 -6.60 10.69 -4.33
N GLN A 73 -6.99 10.96 -5.58
CA GLN A 73 -7.43 12.30 -6.00
C GLN A 73 -8.69 12.76 -5.24
N THR A 74 -9.63 11.85 -4.99
CA THR A 74 -10.84 12.11 -4.21
C THR A 74 -10.49 12.38 -2.76
N ALA A 75 -9.64 11.56 -2.15
CA ALA A 75 -9.16 11.75 -0.78
C ALA A 75 -8.41 13.08 -0.61
N ALA A 76 -7.53 13.45 -1.55
CA ALA A 76 -6.83 14.73 -1.56
C ALA A 76 -7.81 15.92 -1.61
N LYS A 77 -8.89 15.80 -2.39
CA LYS A 77 -9.94 16.82 -2.46
C LYS A 77 -10.70 16.95 -1.14
N MET A 78 -10.95 15.82 -0.48
CA MET A 78 -11.65 15.76 0.82
C MET A 78 -10.80 16.33 1.95
N LEU A 79 -9.49 16.06 1.97
CA LEU A 79 -8.53 16.70 2.88
C LEU A 79 -8.59 18.23 2.77
N ARG A 80 -8.51 18.77 1.54
CA ARG A 80 -8.60 20.23 1.31
C ARG A 80 -9.92 20.86 1.73
N ARG A 81 -11.00 20.07 1.75
CA ARG A 81 -12.34 20.50 2.17
C ARG A 81 -12.58 20.32 3.66
N GLY A 82 -11.62 19.76 4.40
CA GLY A 82 -11.79 19.40 5.80
C GLY A 82 -12.85 18.31 6.02
N GLN A 83 -13.04 17.42 5.04
CA GLN A 83 -13.92 16.24 5.15
C GLN A 83 -13.15 14.99 5.61
N LEU A 84 -11.84 14.97 5.35
CA LEU A 84 -10.89 14.04 5.96
C LEU A 84 -9.89 14.85 6.75
N ASP A 85 -9.42 14.28 7.85
CA ASP A 85 -8.32 14.82 8.63
C ASP A 85 -6.99 14.16 8.19
N HIS A 86 -7.03 12.85 7.91
CA HIS A 86 -5.85 12.09 7.49
C HIS A 86 -6.16 11.07 6.40
N VAL A 87 -5.18 10.85 5.52
CA VAL A 87 -5.05 9.62 4.73
C VAL A 87 -3.81 8.89 5.24
N VAL A 88 -3.98 7.62 5.58
CA VAL A 88 -2.93 6.80 6.22
C VAL A 88 -2.70 5.54 5.41
N MET A 89 -1.43 5.20 5.21
CA MET A 89 -1.03 3.91 4.65
C MET A 89 -0.78 2.94 5.81
N PHE A 90 -1.50 1.81 5.87
CA PHE A 90 -1.35 0.81 6.93
C PHE A 90 -1.14 -0.59 6.33
N THR A 91 0.10 -1.06 6.37
CA THR A 91 0.54 -2.28 5.69
C THR A 91 1.24 -3.25 6.64
N ALA A 92 1.21 -4.53 6.28
CA ALA A 92 2.03 -5.57 6.90
C ALA A 92 3.44 -5.68 6.30
N ALA A 93 3.77 -4.86 5.28
CA ALA A 93 5.12 -4.79 4.73
C ALA A 93 6.07 -4.08 5.70
N SER A 94 7.31 -4.55 5.77
CA SER A 94 8.40 -3.89 6.49
C SER A 94 8.80 -2.59 5.81
N ASN A 95 9.07 -1.55 6.60
CA ASN A 95 9.67 -0.31 6.11
C ASN A 95 11.12 -0.13 6.56
N ALA A 96 11.78 -1.19 7.06
CA ALA A 96 13.15 -1.12 7.58
C ALA A 96 14.18 -0.59 6.55
N ASN A 97 13.92 -0.83 5.25
CA ASN A 97 14.76 -0.35 4.15
C ASN A 97 14.13 0.81 3.34
N GLY A 98 13.05 1.42 3.84
CA GLY A 98 12.36 2.53 3.20
C GLY A 98 11.39 2.17 2.07
N TRP A 99 11.13 0.88 1.81
CA TRP A 99 10.23 0.44 0.74
C TRP A 99 8.84 1.09 0.79
N VAL A 100 8.20 1.11 1.97
CA VAL A 100 6.84 1.64 2.13
C VAL A 100 6.85 3.16 1.97
N THR A 101 7.90 3.84 2.46
CA THR A 101 8.09 5.29 2.25
C THR A 101 8.23 5.63 0.77
N PHE A 102 9.05 4.87 0.04
CA PHE A 102 9.21 5.02 -1.41
C PHE A 102 7.91 4.77 -2.16
N LEU A 103 7.19 3.69 -1.81
CA LEU A 103 5.92 3.34 -2.45
C LEU A 103 4.86 4.42 -2.23
N ARG A 104 4.75 4.98 -1.01
CA ARG A 104 3.87 6.14 -0.73
C ARG A 104 4.13 7.27 -1.72
N GLU A 105 5.38 7.69 -1.89
CA GLU A 105 5.74 8.78 -2.79
C GLU A 105 5.40 8.45 -4.24
N CYS A 106 5.68 7.22 -4.67
CA CYS A 106 5.30 6.75 -6.00
C CYS A 106 3.78 6.78 -6.21
N MET A 107 2.98 6.40 -5.20
CA MET A 107 1.52 6.44 -5.29
C MET A 107 0.97 7.87 -5.37
N GLU A 108 1.58 8.83 -4.66
CA GLU A 108 1.21 10.24 -4.75
C GLU A 108 1.51 10.83 -6.14
N VAL A 109 2.69 10.53 -6.70
CA VAL A 109 3.07 10.92 -8.07
C VAL A 109 2.19 10.22 -9.10
N TYR A 110 1.93 8.91 -8.94
CA TYR A 110 1.06 8.12 -9.81
C TYR A 110 -0.36 8.69 -9.88
N ALA A 111 -0.90 9.14 -8.75
CA ALA A 111 -2.21 9.77 -8.68
C ALA A 111 -2.23 11.25 -9.08
N GLY A 112 -1.06 11.90 -9.22
CA GLY A 112 -0.96 13.32 -9.48
C GLY A 112 -1.52 14.18 -8.33
N VAL A 113 -1.32 13.74 -7.09
CA VAL A 113 -1.74 14.47 -5.88
C VAL A 113 -0.54 15.13 -5.20
N PRO A 114 -0.74 16.19 -4.40
CA PRO A 114 0.36 16.84 -3.68
C PRO A 114 1.11 15.86 -2.77
N ALA A 115 2.43 16.04 -2.66
CA ALA A 115 3.25 15.28 -1.73
C ALA A 115 2.74 15.45 -0.30
N GLY A 116 2.70 14.34 0.46
CA GLY A 116 2.17 14.31 1.82
C GLY A 116 0.64 14.25 1.90
N THR A 117 -0.06 13.99 0.79
CA THR A 117 -1.48 13.63 0.80
C THR A 117 -1.70 12.40 1.68
N ILE A 118 -0.84 11.39 1.57
CA ILE A 118 -0.75 10.27 2.50
C ILE A 118 0.12 10.72 3.67
N SER A 119 -0.55 11.24 4.69
CA SER A 119 0.07 11.92 5.85
C SER A 119 0.89 10.99 6.77
N HIS A 120 0.54 9.70 6.86
CA HIS A 120 1.20 8.76 7.78
C HIS A 120 1.39 7.38 7.16
N ILE A 121 2.43 6.69 7.63
CA ILE A 121 2.71 5.27 7.33
C ILE A 121 2.72 4.51 8.65
N ILE A 122 1.97 3.41 8.71
CA ILE A 122 2.06 2.37 9.72
C ILE A 122 2.43 1.08 9.00
N ALA A 123 3.67 0.64 9.20
CA ALA A 123 4.28 -0.55 8.62
C ALA A 123 4.37 -1.67 9.66
N LEU A 124 4.92 -2.81 9.25
CA LEU A 124 5.07 -4.02 10.06
C LEU A 124 5.63 -3.75 11.46
N GLU A 125 6.66 -2.90 11.54
CA GLU A 125 7.39 -2.62 12.79
C GLU A 125 6.51 -1.91 13.84
N GLN A 126 5.41 -1.30 13.43
CA GLN A 126 4.46 -0.62 14.32
C GLN A 126 3.23 -1.47 14.68
N CYS A 127 3.11 -2.66 14.09
CA CYS A 127 2.09 -3.64 14.41
C CYS A 127 2.47 -4.41 15.67
N LEU A 128 1.52 -4.53 16.61
CA LEU A 128 1.80 -5.10 17.93
C LEU A 128 1.35 -6.57 18.05
N THR A 129 0.53 -7.02 17.10
CA THR A 129 -0.18 -8.29 17.20
C THR A 129 -0.17 -9.00 15.86
N CYS A 130 -0.11 -10.33 15.94
CA CYS A 130 -0.33 -11.23 14.83
C CYS A 130 -1.40 -12.25 15.23
N ASP A 131 -2.16 -12.71 14.25
CA ASP A 131 -3.05 -13.84 14.39
C ASP A 131 -2.23 -15.09 14.74
N LYS A 132 -2.60 -15.78 15.81
CA LYS A 132 -1.81 -16.91 16.36
C LYS A 132 -1.85 -18.14 15.46
N THR A 133 -2.83 -18.25 14.57
CA THR A 133 -3.03 -19.43 13.73
C THR A 133 -2.30 -19.29 12.39
N THR A 134 -2.41 -18.12 11.77
CA THR A 134 -1.89 -17.82 10.45
C THR A 134 -0.56 -17.08 10.47
N GLY A 135 -0.18 -16.50 11.62
CA GLY A 135 0.98 -15.63 11.77
C GLY A 135 0.83 -14.28 11.08
N ARG A 136 -0.33 -13.99 10.48
CA ARG A 136 -0.57 -12.72 9.79
C ARG A 136 -0.69 -11.57 10.78
N VAL A 137 -0.16 -10.42 10.38
CA VAL A 137 -0.28 -9.18 11.14
C VAL A 137 -1.74 -8.79 11.32
N ILE A 138 -2.10 -8.38 12.54
CA ILE A 138 -3.38 -7.75 12.84
C ILE A 138 -3.22 -6.24 12.80
N LYS A 139 -4.05 -5.57 12.00
CA LYS A 139 -4.09 -4.11 11.86
C LYS A 139 -5.15 -3.54 12.79
N ASP A 140 -4.71 -3.14 13.99
CA ASP A 140 -5.59 -2.49 14.96
C ASP A 140 -5.77 -1.00 14.64
N LEU A 141 -6.98 -0.60 14.22
CA LEU A 141 -7.25 0.79 13.83
C LEU A 141 -7.21 1.77 15.01
N ARG A 142 -7.17 1.29 16.26
CA ARG A 142 -6.88 2.14 17.44
C ARG A 142 -5.47 2.73 17.42
N ARG A 143 -4.58 2.18 16.59
CA ARG A 143 -3.25 2.77 16.30
C ARG A 143 -3.34 4.07 15.53
N ILE A 144 -4.48 4.38 14.89
CA ILE A 144 -4.72 5.66 14.24
C ILE A 144 -5.16 6.68 15.31
N CYS A 145 -6.28 6.40 15.97
CA CYS A 145 -6.86 7.27 16.98
C CYS A 145 -7.64 6.49 18.04
N THR A 146 -7.90 7.16 19.18
CA THR A 146 -8.60 6.56 20.33
C THR A 146 -10.05 6.20 20.01
N ASP A 147 -10.75 7.06 19.26
CA ASP A 147 -12.10 6.83 18.75
C ASP A 147 -12.04 6.50 17.26
N THR A 148 -12.36 5.25 16.91
CA THR A 148 -12.27 4.74 15.54
C THR A 148 -13.60 4.76 14.79
N SER A 149 -14.64 5.39 15.35
CA SER A 149 -15.97 5.48 14.73
C SER A 149 -15.96 6.12 13.33
N ASN A 150 -14.99 7.00 13.07
CA ASN A 150 -14.78 7.70 11.80
C ASN A 150 -13.53 7.24 11.03
N VAL A 151 -12.99 6.07 11.38
CA VAL A 151 -11.85 5.46 10.67
C VAL A 151 -12.38 4.40 9.72
N VAL A 152 -12.07 4.56 8.43
CA VAL A 152 -12.46 3.63 7.37
C VAL A 152 -11.22 3.11 6.69
N MET A 153 -11.03 1.79 6.73
CA MET A 153 -9.95 1.12 6.03
C MET A 153 -10.42 0.50 4.72
N VAL A 154 -9.58 0.51 3.70
CA VAL A 154 -9.73 -0.29 2.47
C VAL A 154 -8.66 -1.38 2.51
N ASP A 155 -9.08 -2.64 2.47
CA ASP A 155 -8.21 -3.81 2.64
C ASP A 155 -8.82 -5.02 1.92
N ASP A 156 -8.00 -5.90 1.36
CA ASP A 156 -8.46 -7.14 0.72
C ASP A 156 -8.71 -8.29 1.70
N LYS A 157 -8.13 -8.21 2.91
CA LYS A 157 -8.23 -9.20 4.00
C LYS A 157 -8.79 -8.58 5.28
N PRO A 158 -10.07 -8.15 5.27
CA PRO A 158 -10.69 -7.47 6.41
C PRO A 158 -10.71 -8.31 7.69
N GLU A 159 -10.58 -9.63 7.61
CA GLU A 159 -10.49 -10.52 8.77
C GLU A 159 -9.24 -10.27 9.65
N TYR A 160 -8.23 -9.55 9.16
CA TYR A 160 -7.04 -9.17 9.93
C TYR A 160 -7.04 -7.69 10.35
N VAL A 161 -8.20 -7.02 10.28
CA VAL A 161 -8.36 -5.63 10.69
C VAL A 161 -9.32 -5.56 11.87
N GLU A 162 -8.93 -4.84 12.92
CA GLU A 162 -9.73 -4.72 14.14
C GLU A 162 -10.12 -3.27 14.44
N HIS A 163 -11.21 -3.14 15.21
CA HIS A 163 -11.66 -1.87 15.81
C HIS A 163 -11.93 -0.74 14.82
N GLY A 164 -12.65 -0.99 13.73
CA GLY A 164 -13.14 0.08 12.85
C GLY A 164 -13.90 -0.46 11.65
N ARG A 165 -14.21 0.41 10.69
CA ARG A 165 -14.93 0.01 9.48
C ARG A 165 -13.93 -0.39 8.39
N VAL A 166 -14.22 -1.48 7.70
CA VAL A 166 -13.41 -1.95 6.56
C VAL A 166 -14.26 -2.08 5.31
N ILE A 167 -13.79 -1.52 4.20
CA ILE A 167 -14.34 -1.73 2.87
C ILE A 167 -13.48 -2.82 2.22
N LYS A 168 -14.04 -4.04 2.13
CA LYS A 168 -13.38 -5.16 1.49
C LYS A 168 -13.22 -4.92 -0.01
N VAL A 169 -12.04 -5.19 -0.54
CA VAL A 169 -11.81 -5.34 -1.98
C VAL A 169 -11.32 -6.76 -2.32
N PRO A 170 -11.48 -7.24 -3.55
CA PRO A 170 -10.81 -8.46 -3.99
C PRO A 170 -9.29 -8.24 -4.05
N GLU A 171 -8.50 -9.30 -3.83
CA GLU A 171 -7.06 -9.27 -4.04
C GLU A 171 -6.71 -8.88 -5.49
N TYR A 172 -5.77 -7.96 -5.65
CA TYR A 172 -5.27 -7.50 -6.93
C TYR A 172 -3.96 -8.17 -7.30
N HIS A 173 -4.06 -9.15 -8.20
CA HIS A 173 -2.91 -9.89 -8.72
C HIS A 173 -2.63 -9.49 -10.16
N ARG A 174 -1.50 -8.82 -10.40
CA ARG A 174 -1.07 -8.44 -11.75
C ARG A 174 0.42 -8.70 -11.92
N HIS A 175 0.76 -9.44 -12.98
CA HIS A 175 2.15 -9.59 -13.39
C HIS A 175 2.57 -8.36 -14.20
N VAL A 176 3.65 -7.70 -13.77
CA VAL A 176 4.33 -6.66 -14.52
C VAL A 176 5.72 -7.19 -14.84
N ASP A 177 6.04 -7.32 -16.12
CA ASP A 177 7.36 -7.76 -16.56
C ASP A 177 8.39 -6.67 -16.27
N ILE A 178 9.31 -6.96 -15.35
CA ILE A 178 10.37 -6.02 -14.93
C ILE A 178 11.73 -6.33 -15.56
N ARG A 179 11.84 -7.31 -16.48
CA ARG A 179 13.15 -7.70 -17.06
C ARG A 179 13.88 -6.53 -17.70
N SER A 180 13.15 -5.73 -18.48
CA SER A 180 13.73 -4.54 -19.10
C SER A 180 14.19 -3.48 -18.09
N LEU A 181 13.59 -3.42 -16.90
CA LEU A 181 14.00 -2.51 -15.83
C LEU A 181 15.25 -3.01 -15.11
N VAL A 182 15.34 -4.32 -14.92
CA VAL A 182 16.55 -4.98 -14.40
C VAL A 182 17.75 -4.75 -15.34
N ASP A 183 17.54 -4.85 -16.66
CA ASP A 183 18.59 -4.59 -17.65
C ASP A 183 19.09 -3.14 -17.64
N GLN A 184 18.29 -2.20 -17.14
CA GLN A 184 18.60 -0.78 -17.08
C GLN A 184 19.13 -0.34 -15.70
N LEU A 185 19.36 -1.27 -14.77
CA LEU A 185 19.92 -0.93 -13.46
C LEU A 185 21.27 -0.20 -13.62
N PRO A 186 21.46 0.93 -12.92
CA PRO A 186 22.69 1.73 -12.99
C PRO A 186 23.83 1.12 -12.15
N CYS A 187 24.09 -0.17 -12.33
CA CYS A 187 25.14 -0.93 -11.66
C CYS A 187 26.06 -1.64 -12.68
N PRO A 188 27.21 -2.19 -12.24
CA PRO A 188 28.07 -3.03 -13.07
C PRO A 188 27.35 -4.25 -13.67
N GLU A 189 27.82 -4.74 -14.83
CA GLU A 189 27.18 -5.86 -15.54
C GLU A 189 27.07 -7.14 -14.69
N LYS A 190 28.11 -7.44 -13.90
CA LYS A 190 28.11 -8.58 -12.97
C LYS A 190 26.94 -8.53 -11.95
N ASP A 191 26.55 -7.33 -11.55
CA ASP A 191 25.51 -7.10 -10.55
C ASP A 191 24.13 -7.13 -11.23
N ARG A 192 24.03 -6.67 -12.49
CA ARG A 192 22.86 -6.92 -13.34
C ARG A 192 22.62 -8.41 -13.58
N ASP A 193 23.67 -9.20 -13.80
CA ASP A 193 23.55 -10.66 -13.93
C ASP A 193 23.01 -11.31 -12.64
N MET A 194 23.42 -10.81 -11.47
CA MET A 194 22.83 -11.24 -10.20
C MET A 194 21.34 -10.90 -10.13
N ALA A 195 20.95 -9.69 -10.52
CA ALA A 195 19.56 -9.27 -10.54
C ALA A 195 18.69 -10.11 -11.50
N ARG A 196 19.21 -10.43 -12.71
CA ARG A 196 18.53 -11.32 -13.67
C ARG A 196 18.31 -12.71 -13.08
N ARG A 197 19.30 -13.27 -12.38
CA ARG A 197 19.15 -14.58 -11.71
C ARG A 197 18.10 -14.53 -10.60
N ALA A 198 18.13 -13.50 -9.75
CA ALA A 198 17.14 -13.34 -8.69
C ALA A 198 15.71 -13.22 -9.24
N LEU A 199 15.52 -12.49 -10.36
CA LEU A 199 14.22 -12.42 -11.03
C LEU A 199 13.78 -13.78 -11.59
N ALA A 200 14.69 -14.54 -12.22
CA ALA A 200 14.38 -15.86 -12.74
C ALA A 200 14.01 -16.87 -11.62
N GLU A 201 14.67 -16.77 -10.46
CA GLU A 201 14.35 -17.57 -9.27
C GLU A 201 12.96 -17.23 -8.72
N ASP A 202 12.62 -15.95 -8.61
CA ASP A 202 11.28 -15.49 -8.20
C ASP A 202 10.19 -16.01 -9.15
N GLU A 203 10.40 -15.86 -10.47
CA GLU A 203 9.49 -16.37 -11.50
C GLU A 203 9.28 -17.89 -11.38
N ALA A 204 10.35 -18.66 -11.14
CA ALA A 204 10.26 -20.11 -10.97
C ALA A 204 9.45 -20.50 -9.72
N LEU A 205 9.53 -19.72 -8.64
CA LEU A 205 8.81 -19.98 -7.39
C LEU A 205 7.36 -19.49 -7.41
N HIS A 206 7.06 -18.45 -8.20
CA HIS A 206 5.81 -17.68 -8.04
C HIS A 206 5.02 -17.42 -9.34
N GLY A 207 5.56 -17.74 -10.52
CA GLY A 207 5.02 -17.32 -11.83
C GLY A 207 3.58 -17.76 -12.16
N GLY A 208 3.02 -18.74 -11.45
CA GLY A 208 1.64 -19.23 -11.67
C GLY A 208 0.52 -18.43 -10.99
N LYS A 209 0.83 -17.42 -10.16
CA LYS A 209 -0.17 -16.78 -9.29
C LYS A 209 -0.93 -15.59 -9.90
N TYR A 210 -0.54 -15.13 -11.09
CA TYR A 210 -1.08 -13.89 -11.65
C TYR A 210 -2.28 -14.13 -12.55
N SER A 211 -3.41 -13.50 -12.25
CA SER A 211 -4.60 -13.54 -13.12
C SER A 211 -4.57 -12.42 -14.18
N GLN A 212 -5.04 -12.72 -15.40
CA GLN A 212 -5.13 -11.73 -16.48
C GLN A 212 -6.49 -11.02 -16.56
N SER A 213 -7.30 -10.99 -15.50
CA SER A 213 -8.61 -10.33 -15.56
C SER A 213 -8.48 -8.86 -16.00
N ARG A 214 -9.16 -8.51 -17.11
CA ARG A 214 -9.04 -7.20 -17.79
C ARG A 214 -9.94 -6.10 -17.22
N LYS A 215 -10.81 -6.40 -16.24
CA LYS A 215 -11.78 -5.44 -15.71
C LYS A 215 -11.79 -5.47 -14.18
N ASP A 216 -10.86 -4.75 -13.58
CA ASP A 216 -10.93 -4.41 -12.16
C ASP A 216 -11.57 -3.03 -12.00
N ASN A 217 -12.76 -3.01 -11.39
CA ASN A 217 -13.49 -1.78 -11.07
C ASN A 217 -13.58 -1.52 -9.56
N ALA A 218 -12.96 -2.36 -8.73
CA ALA A 218 -13.18 -2.37 -7.28
C ALA A 218 -12.87 -1.01 -6.66
N MET A 219 -11.73 -0.41 -7.02
CA MET A 219 -11.31 0.87 -6.46
C MET A 219 -12.17 2.06 -6.90
N TYR A 220 -12.80 1.99 -8.07
CA TYR A 220 -13.76 3.03 -8.48
C TYR A 220 -15.03 2.98 -7.63
N GLU A 221 -15.52 1.78 -7.29
CA GLU A 221 -16.65 1.63 -6.38
C GLU A 221 -16.30 2.05 -4.95
N VAL A 222 -15.11 1.67 -4.45
CA VAL A 222 -14.58 2.16 -3.17
C VAL A 222 -14.57 3.68 -3.14
N THR A 223 -14.14 4.34 -4.21
CA THR A 223 -14.10 5.81 -4.30
C THR A 223 -15.48 6.42 -4.05
N LYS A 224 -16.55 5.85 -4.62
CA LYS A 224 -17.92 6.31 -4.41
C LYS A 224 -18.38 6.09 -2.97
N VAL A 225 -18.07 4.92 -2.40
CA VAL A 225 -18.42 4.59 -1.01
C VAL A 225 -17.71 5.55 -0.06
N VAL A 226 -16.41 5.75 -0.19
CA VAL A 226 -15.62 6.68 0.63
C VAL A 226 -16.17 8.10 0.53
N ALA A 227 -16.45 8.59 -0.68
CA ALA A 227 -17.03 9.92 -0.87
C ALA A 227 -18.39 10.09 -0.17
N SER A 228 -19.21 9.03 -0.15
CA SER A 228 -20.50 9.02 0.56
C SER A 228 -20.31 9.04 2.08
N LEU A 229 -19.40 8.21 2.61
CA LEU A 229 -19.16 8.07 4.05
C LEU A 229 -18.69 9.35 4.73
N PHE A 230 -17.92 10.18 4.02
CA PHE A 230 -17.35 11.42 4.53
C PHE A 230 -17.96 12.66 3.85
N SER A 231 -19.17 12.52 3.28
CA SER A 231 -19.86 13.61 2.57
C SER A 231 -20.31 14.74 3.50
N THR A 232 -20.48 14.45 4.79
CA THR A 232 -20.94 15.41 5.81
C THR A 232 -19.74 15.83 6.69
N PRO A 233 -19.51 17.14 6.90
CA PRO A 233 -18.44 17.64 7.77
C PRO A 233 -18.54 17.14 9.20
#